data_AF-A0AAE0RF25-F1
#
_entry.id   AF-A0AAE0RF25-F1
#
_cell.length_a   1.000
_cell.length_b   1.000
_cell.length_c   1.000
_cell.angle_alpha   90.00
_cell.angle_beta   90.00
_cell.angle_gamma   90.00
#
_symmetry.space_group_name_H-M   'P 1'
#
loop_
_entity.id
_entity.type
_entity.pdbx_description
1 polymer ?
#
loop_
_entity_poly.entity_id
_entity_poly.type
_entity_poly.pdbx_seq_one_letter_code
_entity_poly.pdbx_strand_id
1 'polypeptide(L)'
;MEGLQIPNSPNPQAPYGLPPSHTYNNNIKANGVLNGQPGKTLLRAQQEVDMLNHCFEEIEIFMLKLQQASEAQIILEQRSNKKKKSRKKEDDLLNAKAKIPPEAEFIQIFQKFKYSFCLLARLKTAIANPTSDKLLHHIFKPLDMIVKAKESPALAASVRSPALTVGAVTLLKENLTPQEHILWSSLGSYWTQSGLALGVSGPSYTPVFLNGWKPPGAELEGWIDPIQAEHSKDGEEEKLALHSSVQPPAPLTPEQNMHTEV
;
A
#
# COMPACT_ATOMS: atom_id res chain seq x y z
N MET A 1 -16.85 59.85 5.44
CA MET A 1 -16.00 59.18 6.44
C MET A 1 -16.65 57.84 6.74
N GLU A 2 -16.27 56.80 6.03
CA GLU A 2 -16.69 55.42 6.31
C GLU A 2 -15.40 54.59 6.37
N GLY A 3 -15.18 53.97 7.53
CA GLY A 3 -13.96 53.24 7.85
C GLY A 3 -13.92 51.89 7.14
N LEU A 4 -12.78 51.60 6.51
CA LEU A 4 -12.46 50.29 5.94
C LEU A 4 -12.19 49.29 7.07
N GLN A 5 -13.10 48.32 7.24
CA GLN A 5 -12.92 47.16 8.12
C GLN A 5 -11.97 46.16 7.43
N ILE A 6 -10.80 45.92 8.02
CA ILE A 6 -9.83 44.92 7.55
C ILE A 6 -10.35 43.52 7.92
N PRO A 7 -10.33 42.50 7.02
CA PRO A 7 -10.69 41.13 7.38
C PRO A 7 -9.66 40.53 8.34
N ASN A 8 -10.13 39.97 9.45
CA ASN A 8 -9.29 39.26 10.42
C ASN A 8 -8.61 38.03 9.79
N SER A 9 -7.32 37.86 10.07
CA SER A 9 -6.52 36.68 9.72
C SER A 9 -7.07 35.40 10.39
N PRO A 10 -7.00 34.23 9.74
CA PRO A 10 -7.48 32.98 10.33
C PRO A 10 -6.60 32.59 11.53
N ASN A 11 -7.27 32.24 12.62
CA ASN A 11 -6.73 31.83 13.91
C ASN A 11 -5.91 30.52 13.79
N PRO A 12 -4.61 30.49 14.16
CA PRO A 12 -3.77 29.29 14.06
C PRO A 12 -3.87 28.34 15.28
N GLN A 13 -4.90 28.46 16.12
CA GLN A 13 -5.15 27.51 17.21
C GLN A 13 -6.54 26.88 17.11
N ALA A 14 -6.61 25.76 16.41
CA ALA A 14 -7.59 24.72 16.73
C ALA A 14 -6.78 23.52 17.29
N PRO A 15 -6.95 23.14 18.57
CA PRO A 15 -6.38 21.91 19.07
C PRO A 15 -7.13 20.77 18.40
N TYR A 16 -6.48 20.06 17.49
CA TYR A 16 -6.99 18.78 17.01
C TYR A 16 -7.00 17.82 18.21
N GLY A 17 -8.13 17.78 18.91
CA GLY A 17 -8.45 16.73 19.85
C GLY A 17 -8.39 15.40 19.11
N LEU A 18 -7.61 14.46 19.66
CA LEU A 18 -7.49 13.10 19.17
C LEU A 18 -8.91 12.49 19.01
N PRO A 19 -9.32 12.05 17.81
CA PRO A 19 -10.46 11.15 17.72
C PRO A 19 -10.05 9.77 18.24
N PRO A 20 -10.96 9.04 18.90
CA PRO A 20 -10.68 7.69 19.39
C PRO A 20 -10.37 6.77 18.21
N SER A 21 -9.38 5.88 18.41
CA SER A 21 -8.89 4.87 17.47
C SER A 21 -9.97 4.40 16.51
N HIS A 22 -9.86 4.78 15.24
CA HIS A 22 -10.74 4.26 14.20
C HIS A 22 -10.31 2.81 13.91
N THR A 23 -10.85 1.87 14.67
CA THR A 23 -10.98 0.50 14.19
C THR A 23 -11.85 0.57 12.94
N TYR A 24 -11.25 0.48 11.75
CA TYR A 24 -11.99 0.31 10.50
C TYR A 24 -12.76 -1.01 10.59
N ASN A 25 -14.02 -0.94 11.03
CA ASN A 25 -14.88 -2.09 11.19
C ASN A 25 -15.38 -2.51 9.80
N ASN A 26 -14.53 -3.22 9.06
CA ASN A 26 -14.83 -3.73 7.73
C ASN A 26 -15.82 -4.88 7.86
N ASN A 27 -17.10 -4.59 7.65
CA ASN A 27 -18.15 -5.60 7.56
C ASN A 27 -17.91 -6.46 6.31
N ILE A 28 -17.28 -7.63 6.47
CA ILE A 28 -17.13 -8.61 5.38
C ILE A 28 -18.52 -9.10 4.96
N LYS A 29 -18.86 -8.95 3.67
CA LYS A 29 -20.13 -9.44 3.14
C LYS A 29 -20.10 -10.98 3.11
N ALA A 30 -20.78 -11.60 4.06
CA ALA A 30 -20.92 -13.04 4.17
C ALA A 30 -21.83 -13.59 3.06
N ASN A 31 -21.24 -14.13 1.99
CA ASN A 31 -21.89 -15.15 1.17
C ASN A 31 -21.14 -16.47 1.39
N GLY A 32 -21.70 -17.34 2.23
CA GLY A 32 -21.18 -18.68 2.48
C GLY A 32 -21.18 -19.10 3.94
N VAL A 33 -22.35 -19.16 4.57
CA VAL A 33 -22.52 -19.89 5.84
C VAL A 33 -22.96 -21.31 5.50
N LEU A 34 -22.04 -22.26 5.52
CA LEU A 34 -22.35 -23.67 5.70
C LEU A 34 -21.80 -24.07 7.08
N ASN A 35 -22.69 -24.53 7.96
CA ASN A 35 -22.40 -25.16 9.26
C ASN A 35 -21.82 -24.30 10.41
N GLY A 36 -22.08 -22.99 10.46
CA GLY A 36 -21.77 -22.18 11.66
C GLY A 36 -20.27 -21.96 11.93
N GLN A 37 -19.40 -22.39 11.01
CA GLN A 37 -17.99 -22.01 10.94
C GLN A 37 -17.85 -20.98 9.82
N PRO A 38 -17.13 -19.86 10.04
CA PRO A 38 -16.79 -18.97 8.94
C PRO A 38 -16.06 -19.77 7.86
N GLY A 39 -16.55 -19.71 6.62
CA GLY A 39 -15.92 -20.43 5.51
C GLY A 39 -14.44 -20.06 5.36
N LYS A 40 -13.59 -20.99 4.90
CA LYS A 40 -12.14 -20.77 4.76
C LYS A 40 -11.79 -19.46 4.02
N THR A 41 -12.59 -19.08 3.03
CA THR A 41 -12.47 -17.81 2.30
C THR A 41 -12.71 -16.58 3.18
N LEU A 42 -13.70 -16.63 4.07
CA LEU A 42 -14.01 -15.56 5.01
C LEU A 42 -12.89 -15.39 6.03
N LEU A 43 -12.36 -16.48 6.59
CA LEU A 43 -11.23 -16.44 7.51
C LEU A 43 -9.98 -15.84 6.85
N ARG A 44 -9.70 -16.23 5.61
CA ARG A 44 -8.60 -15.65 4.82
C ARG A 44 -8.79 -14.16 4.58
N ALA A 45 -9.99 -13.74 4.16
CA ALA A 45 -10.29 -12.33 3.94
C ALA A 45 -10.16 -11.50 5.22
N GLN A 46 -10.62 -12.04 6.37
CA GLN A 46 -10.46 -11.37 7.66
C GLN A 46 -8.98 -11.19 8.03
N GLN A 47 -8.16 -12.23 7.87
CA GLN A 47 -6.73 -12.15 8.13
C GLN A 47 -6.04 -11.11 7.22
N GLU A 48 -6.41 -11.05 5.94
CA GLU A 48 -5.89 -10.05 5.00
C GLU A 48 -6.34 -8.62 5.35
N VAL A 49 -7.56 -8.45 5.87
CA VAL A 49 -8.04 -7.16 6.43
C VAL A 49 -7.22 -6.76 7.65
N ASP A 50 -6.94 -7.68 8.56
CA ASP A 50 -6.15 -7.39 9.76
C ASP A 50 -4.72 -6.97 9.37
N MET A 51 -4.10 -7.64 8.40
CA MET A 51 -2.80 -7.25 7.85
C MET A 51 -2.82 -5.86 7.23
N LEU A 52 -3.86 -5.54 6.46
CA LEU A 52 -4.03 -4.24 5.82
C LEU A 52 -4.14 -3.12 6.87
N ASN A 53 -4.93 -3.34 7.92
CA ASN A 53 -5.10 -2.38 9.00
C ASN A 53 -3.78 -2.08 9.73
N HIS A 54 -2.95 -3.11 9.98
CA HIS A 54 -1.63 -2.91 10.58
C HIS A 54 -0.68 -2.13 9.66
N CYS A 55 -0.79 -2.32 8.34
CA CYS A 55 -0.02 -1.52 7.39
C CYS A 55 -0.46 -0.05 7.43
N PHE A 56 -1.76 0.24 7.58
CA PHE A 56 -2.26 1.61 7.72
C PHE A 56 -1.80 2.26 9.02
N GLU A 57 -1.85 1.54 10.14
CA GLU A 57 -1.36 2.04 11.43
C GLU A 57 0.12 2.46 11.34
N GLU A 58 0.98 1.65 10.71
CA GLU A 58 2.38 2.03 10.55
C GLU A 58 2.58 3.23 9.63
N ILE A 59 1.83 3.31 8.52
CA ILE A 59 1.85 4.47 7.63
C ILE A 59 1.46 5.73 8.41
N GLU A 60 0.41 5.67 9.23
CA GLU A 60 -0.04 6.79 10.07
C GLU A 60 1.01 7.18 11.12
N ILE A 61 1.59 6.21 11.82
CA ILE A 61 2.66 6.46 12.80
C ILE A 61 3.86 7.14 12.13
N PHE A 62 4.27 6.67 10.95
CA PHE A 62 5.38 7.25 10.21
C PHE A 62 5.06 8.68 9.75
N MET A 63 3.84 8.91 9.24
CA MET A 63 3.35 10.24 8.86
C MET A 63 3.38 11.23 10.04
N LEU A 64 2.93 10.81 11.22
CA LEU A 64 2.97 11.63 12.44
C LEU A 64 4.41 11.97 12.83
N LYS A 65 5.32 10.99 12.77
CA LYS A 65 6.75 11.21 13.06
C LYS A 65 7.37 12.21 12.09
N LEU A 66 7.03 12.11 10.81
CA LEU A 66 7.51 13.01 9.77
C LEU A 66 6.99 14.44 9.95
N GLN A 67 5.71 14.60 10.30
CA GLN A 67 5.12 15.90 10.63
C GLN A 67 5.78 16.52 11.88
N GLN A 68 6.00 15.73 12.93
CA GLN A 68 6.67 16.22 14.14
C GLN A 68 8.11 16.68 13.85
N ALA A 69 8.82 16.01 12.94
CA ALA A 69 10.15 16.40 12.52
C ALA A 69 10.14 17.71 11.73
N SER A 70 9.21 17.90 10.79
CA SER A 70 9.11 19.13 10.01
C SER A 70 8.72 20.34 10.88
N GLU A 71 7.76 20.18 11.79
CA GLU A 71 7.37 21.23 12.74
C GLU A 71 8.53 21.64 13.65
N ALA A 72 9.29 20.65 14.16
CA ALA A 72 10.47 20.92 14.98
C ALA A 72 11.57 21.66 14.20
N GLN A 73 11.77 21.34 12.91
CA GLN A 73 12.71 22.07 12.04
C GLN A 73 12.31 23.54 11.88
N ILE A 74 11.03 23.81 11.59
CA ILE A 74 10.52 25.19 11.44
C ILE A 74 10.74 26.00 12.72
N ILE A 75 10.46 25.40 13.89
CA ILE A 75 10.67 26.06 15.19
C ILE A 75 12.16 26.37 15.43
N LEU A 76 13.06 25.46 15.09
CA LEU A 76 14.50 25.67 15.22
C LEU A 76 15.00 26.81 14.33
N GLU A 77 14.57 26.86 13.08
CA GLU A 77 14.93 27.95 12.13
C GLU A 77 14.44 29.32 12.60
N GLN A 78 13.24 29.39 13.18
CA GLN A 78 12.71 30.62 13.77
C GLN A 78 13.52 31.07 15.00
N ARG A 79 14.00 30.11 15.81
CA ARG A 79 14.82 30.37 17.00
C ARG A 79 16.24 30.78 16.65
N SER A 80 16.88 30.18 15.63
CA SER A 80 18.22 30.57 15.18
C SER A 80 18.28 32.00 14.66
N ASN A 81 17.20 32.50 14.06
CA ASN A 81 17.12 33.87 13.54
C ASN A 81 16.92 34.94 14.63
N LYS A 82 16.51 34.58 15.85
CA LYS A 82 16.35 35.50 16.98
C LYS A 82 17.57 35.40 17.92
N LYS A 83 18.48 36.38 17.87
CA LYS A 83 19.66 36.46 18.76
C LYS A 83 19.25 36.41 20.26
N LYS A 84 19.47 35.29 20.97
CA LYS A 84 20.19 35.14 22.28
C LYS A 84 19.69 34.01 23.19
N LYS A 85 20.68 33.54 23.99
CA LYS A 85 20.65 33.03 25.38
C LYS A 85 20.29 31.54 25.62
N SER A 86 21.34 30.74 25.76
CA SER A 86 21.51 29.63 26.73
C SER A 86 20.26 28.82 27.09
N ARG A 87 19.64 28.15 26.13
CA ARG A 87 18.68 27.05 26.37
C ARG A 87 19.13 25.74 25.73
N LYS A 88 20.42 25.42 25.93
CA LYS A 88 21.10 24.29 25.30
C LYS A 88 20.34 22.95 25.45
N LYS A 89 19.76 22.66 26.61
CA LYS A 89 18.95 21.44 26.84
C LYS A 89 17.61 21.42 26.09
N GLU A 90 16.93 22.56 25.96
CA GLU A 90 15.65 22.63 25.23
C GLU A 90 15.90 22.53 23.72
N ASP A 91 16.96 23.17 23.24
CA ASP A 91 17.37 23.10 21.84
C ASP A 91 17.91 21.71 21.47
N ASP A 92 18.56 20.98 22.39
CA ASP A 92 18.99 19.59 22.15
C ASP A 92 17.79 18.62 21.98
N LEU A 93 16.73 18.79 22.79
CA LEU A 93 15.49 18.01 22.65
C LEU A 93 14.76 18.35 21.34
N LEU A 94 14.73 19.64 20.97
CA LEU A 94 14.14 20.07 19.70
C LEU A 94 14.95 19.60 18.50
N ASN A 95 16.28 19.65 18.56
CA ASN A 95 17.17 19.10 17.54
C ASN A 95 16.99 17.59 17.39
N ALA A 96 16.79 16.85 18.49
CA ALA A 96 16.47 15.43 18.43
C ALA A 96 15.13 15.19 17.74
N LYS A 97 14.11 16.01 18.03
CA LYS A 97 12.78 15.91 17.43
C LYS A 97 12.74 16.34 15.96
N ALA A 98 13.62 17.25 15.55
CA ALA A 98 13.77 17.73 14.18
C ALA A 98 14.47 16.74 13.24
N LYS A 99 14.97 15.61 13.75
CA LYS A 99 15.58 14.58 12.91
C LYS A 99 14.50 13.87 12.09
N ILE A 100 14.67 13.92 10.78
CA ILE A 100 13.89 13.14 9.83
C ILE A 100 14.11 11.65 10.10
N PRO A 101 13.09 10.79 9.90
CA PRO A 101 13.27 9.35 10.02
C PRO A 101 14.46 8.85 9.17
N PRO A 102 15.22 7.85 9.65
CA PRO A 102 16.30 7.27 8.88
C PRO A 102 15.79 6.59 7.61
N GLU A 103 16.65 6.47 6.59
CA GLU A 103 16.33 5.88 5.28
C GLU A 103 15.68 4.49 5.39
N ALA A 104 16.16 3.66 6.32
CA ALA A 104 15.62 2.33 6.56
C ALA A 104 14.13 2.34 6.98
N GLU A 105 13.66 3.38 7.68
CA GLU A 105 12.24 3.51 8.03
C GLU A 105 11.40 3.95 6.81
N PHE A 106 11.95 4.81 5.94
CA PHE A 106 11.30 5.13 4.66
C PHE A 106 11.16 3.89 3.77
N ILE A 107 12.22 3.07 3.67
CA ILE A 107 12.13 1.82 2.91
C ILE A 107 11.01 0.94 3.48
N GLN A 108 10.99 0.73 4.79
CA GLN A 108 9.94 -0.08 5.43
C GLN A 108 8.53 0.48 5.17
N ILE A 109 8.34 1.80 5.20
CA ILE A 109 7.02 2.37 4.94
C ILE A 109 6.61 2.23 3.47
N PHE A 110 7.53 2.41 2.52
CA PHE A 110 7.28 2.11 1.11
C PHE A 110 6.95 0.64 0.88
N GLN A 111 7.58 -0.27 1.61
CA GLN A 111 7.21 -1.69 1.59
C GLN A 111 5.77 -1.90 2.08
N LYS A 112 5.31 -1.18 3.11
CA LYS A 112 3.91 -1.22 3.56
C LYS A 112 2.93 -0.67 2.53
N PHE A 113 3.28 0.39 1.81
CA PHE A 113 2.47 0.87 0.68
C PHE A 113 2.28 -0.20 -0.39
N LYS A 114 3.38 -0.81 -0.86
CA LYS A 114 3.33 -1.87 -1.88
C LYS A 114 2.52 -3.08 -1.39
N TYR A 115 2.73 -3.50 -0.15
CA TYR A 115 2.02 -4.62 0.45
C TYR A 115 0.51 -4.34 0.56
N SER A 116 0.12 -3.14 0.99
CA SER A 116 -1.28 -2.69 1.04
C SER A 116 -1.95 -2.73 -0.33
N PHE A 117 -1.28 -2.30 -1.41
CA PHE A 117 -1.84 -2.38 -2.76
C PHE A 117 -2.12 -3.83 -3.19
N CYS A 118 -1.22 -4.76 -2.87
CA CYS A 118 -1.44 -6.17 -3.14
C CYS A 118 -2.61 -6.75 -2.33
N LEU A 119 -2.75 -6.39 -1.05
CA LEU A 119 -3.87 -6.80 -0.23
C LEU A 119 -5.20 -6.23 -0.74
N LEU A 120 -5.24 -4.94 -1.11
CA LEU A 120 -6.45 -4.30 -1.64
C LEU A 120 -6.96 -4.98 -2.92
N ALA A 121 -6.06 -5.40 -3.81
CA ALA A 121 -6.45 -6.13 -5.02
C ALA A 121 -7.12 -7.47 -4.70
N ARG A 122 -6.58 -8.20 -3.71
CA ARG A 122 -7.15 -9.48 -3.26
C ARG A 122 -8.47 -9.31 -2.51
N LEU A 123 -8.60 -8.21 -1.78
CA LEU A 123 -9.80 -7.87 -1.03
C LEU A 123 -10.87 -7.18 -1.87
N LYS A 124 -10.64 -6.93 -3.18
CA LYS A 124 -11.53 -6.12 -4.07
C LYS A 124 -13.01 -6.49 -3.97
N THR A 125 -13.32 -7.78 -3.83
CA THR A 125 -14.70 -8.30 -3.71
C THR A 125 -15.13 -8.61 -2.27
N ALA A 126 -14.20 -8.62 -1.31
CA ALA A 126 -14.44 -8.99 0.08
C ALA A 126 -14.79 -7.79 0.97
N ILE A 127 -14.29 -6.58 0.63
CA ILE A 127 -14.53 -5.35 1.39
C ILE A 127 -15.40 -4.36 0.61
N ALA A 128 -16.25 -3.60 1.31
CA ALA A 128 -17.15 -2.65 0.68
C ALA A 128 -17.32 -1.31 1.41
N ASN A 129 -16.90 -1.20 2.68
CA ASN A 129 -17.11 -0.01 3.50
C ASN A 129 -15.87 0.32 4.33
N PRO A 130 -14.87 1.00 3.74
CA PRO A 130 -14.77 1.43 2.33
C PRO A 130 -14.44 0.29 1.33
N THR A 131 -14.67 0.52 0.04
CA THR A 131 -14.23 -0.39 -1.04
C THR A 131 -12.72 -0.31 -1.24
N SER A 132 -12.12 -1.32 -1.89
CA SER A 132 -10.69 -1.30 -2.22
C SER A 132 -10.28 -0.06 -3.01
N ASP A 133 -11.08 0.36 -3.99
CA ASP A 133 -10.77 1.54 -4.82
C ASP A 133 -10.79 2.83 -3.97
N LYS A 134 -11.73 2.96 -3.03
CA LYS A 134 -11.77 4.11 -2.12
C LYS A 134 -10.56 4.13 -1.19
N LEU A 135 -10.17 2.97 -0.65
CA LEU A 135 -8.96 2.86 0.18
C LEU A 135 -7.69 3.16 -0.61
N LEU A 136 -7.64 2.75 -1.88
CA LEU A 136 -6.51 3.04 -2.76
C LEU A 136 -6.23 4.54 -2.80
N HIS A 137 -7.26 5.36 -3.04
CA HIS A 137 -7.13 6.82 -3.03
C HIS A 137 -6.73 7.39 -1.68
N HIS A 138 -7.20 6.79 -0.58
CA HIS A 138 -6.78 7.22 0.76
C HIS A 138 -5.30 6.95 1.02
N ILE A 139 -4.76 5.84 0.51
CA ILE A 139 -3.35 5.48 0.63
C ILE A 139 -2.45 6.37 -0.25
N PHE A 140 -2.94 6.85 -1.39
CA PHE A 140 -2.16 7.72 -2.27
C PHE A 140 -1.83 9.08 -1.66
N LYS A 141 -2.67 9.60 -0.76
CA LYS A 141 -2.43 10.86 -0.04
C LYS A 141 -1.15 10.83 0.81
N PRO A 142 -0.97 9.90 1.78
CA PRO A 142 0.26 9.80 2.54
C PRO A 142 1.44 9.37 1.67
N LEU A 143 1.23 8.55 0.62
CA LEU A 143 2.31 8.21 -0.33
C LEU A 143 2.91 9.47 -0.99
N ASP A 144 2.06 10.34 -1.53
CA ASP A 144 2.48 11.61 -2.15
C ASP A 144 3.24 12.50 -1.16
N MET A 145 2.73 12.62 0.07
CA MET A 145 3.38 13.40 1.13
C MET A 145 4.77 12.85 1.47
N ILE A 146 4.91 11.54 1.67
CA ILE A 146 6.19 10.90 2.05
C ILE A 146 7.21 11.00 0.93
N VAL A 147 6.81 10.78 -0.33
CA VAL A 147 7.71 10.90 -1.49
C VAL A 147 8.30 12.32 -1.59
N LYS A 148 7.49 13.34 -1.30
CA LYS A 148 7.91 14.76 -1.33
C LYS A 148 8.79 15.17 -0.14
N ALA A 149 8.80 14.39 0.94
CA ALA A 149 9.23 14.87 2.25
C ALA A 149 10.74 15.16 2.43
N LYS A 150 11.61 14.83 1.46
CA LYS A 150 13.07 15.11 1.50
C LYS A 150 13.77 14.62 0.23
N GLU A 151 13.19 14.87 -0.95
CA GLU A 151 13.72 14.32 -2.20
C GLU A 151 13.84 12.78 -2.15
N SER A 152 12.87 12.14 -1.49
CA SER A 152 12.76 10.68 -1.43
C SER A 152 12.22 9.98 -2.71
N PRO A 153 11.99 10.61 -3.90
CA PRO A 153 11.59 9.85 -5.09
C PRO A 153 12.58 8.77 -5.49
N ALA A 154 13.89 9.04 -5.43
CA ALA A 154 14.92 8.07 -5.79
C ALA A 154 14.92 6.88 -4.82
N LEU A 155 14.73 7.16 -3.53
CA LEU A 155 14.62 6.12 -2.50
C LEU A 155 13.37 5.27 -2.71
N ALA A 156 12.20 5.89 -2.93
CA ALA A 156 10.95 5.18 -3.19
C ALA A 156 11.08 4.29 -4.43
N ALA A 157 11.67 4.81 -5.52
CA ALA A 157 11.93 4.07 -6.74
C ALA A 157 12.89 2.88 -6.56
N SER A 158 13.75 2.90 -5.54
CA SER A 158 14.67 1.79 -5.24
C SER A 158 14.01 0.59 -4.54
N VAL A 159 12.79 0.75 -4.01
CA VAL A 159 12.12 -0.27 -3.19
C VAL A 159 11.55 -1.40 -4.05
N ARG A 160 12.29 -2.50 -4.14
CA ARG A 160 11.95 -3.69 -4.96
C ARG A 160 10.91 -4.59 -4.32
N SER A 161 11.08 -4.91 -3.04
CA SER A 161 10.21 -5.84 -2.30
C SER A 161 9.13 -5.10 -1.51
N PRO A 162 7.96 -5.71 -1.25
CA PRO A 162 7.42 -6.80 -2.06
C PRO A 162 7.24 -6.34 -3.51
N ALA A 163 7.40 -7.26 -4.47
CA ALA A 163 6.97 -6.98 -5.83
C ALA A 163 5.44 -6.91 -5.88
N LEU A 164 4.88 -6.06 -6.75
CA LEU A 164 3.43 -5.99 -6.92
C LEU A 164 2.92 -7.23 -7.65
N THR A 165 1.76 -7.74 -7.25
CA THR A 165 1.09 -8.83 -7.96
C THR A 165 0.47 -8.33 -9.26
N VAL A 166 0.13 -9.23 -10.19
CA VAL A 166 -0.60 -8.85 -11.41
C VAL A 166 -1.90 -8.11 -11.05
N GLY A 167 -2.66 -8.65 -10.08
CA GLY A 167 -3.89 -8.01 -9.59
C GLY A 167 -3.69 -6.61 -9.02
N ALA A 168 -2.59 -6.37 -8.29
CA ALA A 168 -2.27 -5.04 -7.73
C ALA A 168 -2.01 -4.00 -8.83
N VAL A 169 -1.21 -4.38 -9.84
CA VAL A 169 -0.92 -3.49 -10.98
C VAL A 169 -2.19 -3.20 -11.78
N THR A 170 -3.05 -4.19 -11.99
CA THR A 170 -4.36 -3.98 -12.66
C THR A 170 -5.25 -3.05 -11.86
N LEU A 171 -5.38 -3.25 -10.53
CA LEU A 171 -6.16 -2.37 -9.66
C LEU A 171 -5.68 -0.90 -9.76
N LEU A 172 -4.36 -0.68 -9.72
CA LEU A 172 -3.76 0.65 -9.86
C LEU A 172 -4.07 1.27 -11.22
N LYS A 173 -3.89 0.54 -12.33
CA LYS A 173 -4.18 1.06 -13.67
C LYS A 173 -5.63 1.49 -13.85
N GLU A 174 -6.56 0.71 -13.29
CA GLU A 174 -8.00 0.92 -13.48
C GLU A 174 -8.57 2.06 -12.64
N ASN A 175 -7.99 2.34 -11.46
CA ASN A 175 -8.66 3.15 -10.45
C ASN A 175 -7.97 4.47 -10.10
N LEU A 176 -6.70 4.68 -10.49
CA LEU A 176 -6.02 5.94 -10.15
C LEU A 176 -6.56 7.14 -10.93
N THR A 177 -6.66 8.28 -10.24
CA THR A 177 -6.88 9.58 -10.89
C THR A 177 -5.67 9.99 -11.73
N PRO A 178 -5.79 10.96 -12.67
CA PRO A 178 -4.66 11.40 -13.49
C PRO A 178 -3.46 11.89 -12.67
N GLN A 179 -3.70 12.60 -11.56
CA GLN A 179 -2.62 13.08 -10.69
C GLN A 179 -1.92 11.92 -9.96
N GLU A 180 -2.68 10.96 -9.45
CA GLU A 180 -2.12 9.77 -8.80
C GLU A 180 -1.34 8.91 -9.79
N HIS A 181 -1.80 8.83 -11.05
CA HIS A 181 -1.11 8.10 -12.10
C HIS A 181 0.26 8.73 -12.44
N ILE A 182 0.36 10.06 -12.41
CA ILE A 182 1.64 10.77 -12.57
C ILE A 182 2.60 10.39 -11.43
N LEU A 183 2.14 10.44 -10.19
CA LEU A 183 2.95 10.04 -9.03
C LEU A 183 3.38 8.58 -9.17
N TRP A 184 2.44 7.68 -9.41
CA TRP A 184 2.69 6.24 -9.53
C TRP A 184 3.70 5.93 -10.64
N SER A 185 3.57 6.56 -11.80
CA SER A 185 4.52 6.39 -12.92
C SER A 185 5.90 6.91 -12.58
N SER A 186 6.00 7.99 -11.80
CA SER A 186 7.29 8.58 -11.39
C SER A 186 8.10 7.68 -10.45
N LEU A 187 7.46 6.70 -9.79
CA LEU A 187 8.11 5.73 -8.91
C LEU A 187 8.82 4.59 -9.66
N GLY A 188 8.64 4.48 -10.98
CA GLY A 188 9.40 3.55 -11.83
C GLY A 188 8.88 2.11 -11.90
N SER A 189 9.69 1.22 -12.50
CA SER A 189 9.26 -0.14 -12.90
C SER A 189 8.89 -1.03 -11.73
N TYR A 190 9.57 -0.90 -10.58
CA TYR A 190 9.26 -1.68 -9.37
C TYR A 190 7.90 -1.35 -8.75
N TRP A 191 7.26 -0.26 -9.17
CA TRP A 191 5.90 0.13 -8.76
C TRP A 191 4.88 -0.04 -9.88
N THR A 192 5.30 -0.04 -11.14
CA THR A 192 4.39 -0.03 -12.31
C THR A 192 4.27 -1.38 -13.00
N GLN A 193 5.14 -2.33 -12.67
CA GLN A 193 5.16 -3.68 -13.23
C GLN A 193 4.99 -4.73 -12.13
N SER A 194 4.40 -5.87 -12.50
CA SER A 194 4.22 -7.00 -11.58
C SER A 194 5.54 -7.74 -11.38
N GLY A 195 5.65 -8.49 -10.28
CA GLY A 195 6.79 -9.37 -10.03
C GLY A 195 7.04 -10.36 -11.17
N LEU A 196 5.94 -10.88 -11.75
CA LEU A 196 5.95 -11.73 -12.93
C LEU A 196 6.62 -11.03 -14.13
N ALA A 197 6.15 -9.84 -14.50
CA ALA A 197 6.69 -9.07 -15.64
C ALA A 197 8.17 -8.67 -15.44
N LEU A 198 8.58 -8.47 -14.19
CA LEU A 198 9.96 -8.14 -13.82
C LEU A 198 10.87 -9.39 -13.72
N GLY A 199 10.33 -10.60 -13.88
CA GLY A 199 11.08 -11.85 -13.71
C GLY A 199 11.61 -12.03 -12.28
N VAL A 200 10.97 -11.42 -11.28
CA VAL A 200 11.43 -11.45 -9.89
C VAL A 200 11.12 -12.82 -9.28
N SER A 201 12.12 -13.68 -9.25
CA SER A 201 12.13 -14.94 -8.47
C SER A 201 12.79 -14.74 -7.09
N GLY A 202 12.65 -13.53 -6.52
CA GLY A 202 13.36 -13.12 -5.31
C GLY A 202 12.80 -13.73 -4.02
N PRO A 203 13.56 -13.66 -2.91
CA PRO A 203 13.11 -14.16 -1.61
C PRO A 203 11.81 -13.48 -1.18
N SER A 204 10.94 -14.23 -0.51
CA SER A 204 9.65 -13.76 -0.05
C SER A 204 9.80 -12.56 0.88
N TYR A 205 9.01 -11.52 0.62
CA TYR A 205 8.87 -10.42 1.56
C TYR A 205 8.07 -10.91 2.78
N THR A 206 8.69 -10.86 3.96
CA THR A 206 7.99 -11.12 5.22
C THR A 206 7.67 -9.79 5.89
N PRO A 207 6.40 -9.40 6.02
CA PRO A 207 6.04 -8.17 6.71
C PRO A 207 6.40 -8.27 8.19
N VAL A 208 7.30 -7.40 8.64
CA VAL A 208 7.59 -7.17 10.06
C VAL A 208 6.87 -5.91 10.50
N PHE A 209 6.17 -5.97 11.63
CA PHE A 209 5.45 -4.83 12.20
C PHE A 209 6.13 -4.35 13.49
N LEU A 210 6.19 -3.04 13.70
CA LEU A 210 6.88 -2.37 14.81
C LEU A 210 6.33 -2.78 16.18
N ASN A 211 5.04 -3.07 16.26
CA ASN A 211 4.39 -3.55 17.48
C ASN A 211 4.59 -5.06 17.72
N GLY A 212 5.37 -5.73 16.86
CA GLY A 212 5.59 -7.18 16.91
C GLY A 212 4.40 -8.02 16.46
N TRP A 213 3.34 -7.39 15.93
CA TRP A 213 2.16 -8.11 15.45
C TRP A 213 2.52 -9.06 14.32
N LYS A 214 1.90 -10.23 14.34
CA LYS A 214 1.99 -11.22 13.28
C LYS A 214 0.59 -11.75 12.97
N PRO A 215 0.35 -12.13 11.70
CA PRO A 215 -0.90 -12.79 11.34
C PRO A 215 -1.10 -14.08 12.14
N PRO A 216 -2.34 -14.40 12.57
CA PRO A 216 -2.62 -15.68 13.21
C PRO A 216 -2.13 -16.86 12.35
N GLY A 217 -1.38 -17.77 12.97
CA GLY A 217 -0.81 -18.93 12.29
C GLY A 217 0.49 -18.68 11.52
N ALA A 218 1.00 -17.44 11.45
CA ALA A 218 2.28 -17.14 10.79
C ALA A 218 3.50 -17.77 11.47
N GLU A 219 3.34 -18.29 12.69
CA GLU A 219 4.37 -18.99 13.44
C GLU A 219 4.37 -20.51 13.18
N LEU A 220 3.34 -21.02 12.49
CA LEU A 220 3.22 -22.43 12.15
C LEU A 220 4.05 -22.75 10.90
N GLU A 221 4.70 -23.91 10.90
CA GLU A 221 5.37 -24.41 9.69
C GLU A 221 4.38 -24.56 8.54
N GLY A 222 4.78 -24.08 7.35
CA GLY A 222 3.95 -24.14 6.15
C GLY A 222 2.97 -22.97 5.98
N TRP A 223 2.96 -21.98 6.87
CA TRP A 223 2.26 -20.72 6.58
C TRP A 223 2.91 -20.01 5.39
N ILE A 224 2.07 -19.59 4.43
CA ILE A 224 2.50 -18.87 3.24
C ILE A 224 1.86 -17.50 3.26
N ASP A 225 2.70 -16.47 3.09
CA ASP A 225 2.24 -15.09 2.98
C ASP A 225 1.20 -14.94 1.85
N PRO A 226 0.09 -14.22 2.08
CA PRO A 226 -0.94 -13.96 1.07
C PRO A 226 -0.39 -13.48 -0.28
N ILE A 227 0.60 -12.60 -0.27
CA ILE A 227 1.17 -11.99 -1.47
C ILE A 227 2.15 -12.96 -2.12
N GLN A 228 2.92 -13.72 -1.33
CA GLN A 228 3.73 -14.83 -1.87
C GLN A 228 2.87 -15.89 -2.57
N ALA A 229 1.76 -16.29 -1.95
CA ALA A 229 0.82 -17.24 -2.56
C ALA A 229 0.20 -16.71 -3.85
N GLU A 230 0.03 -15.39 -3.97
CA GLU A 230 -0.45 -14.77 -5.22
C GLU A 230 0.61 -14.81 -6.32
N HIS A 231 1.88 -14.48 -6.01
CA HIS A 231 2.96 -14.56 -6.99
C HIS A 231 3.16 -15.98 -7.55
N SER A 232 2.98 -17.01 -6.71
CA SER A 232 3.00 -18.41 -7.18
C SER A 232 1.89 -18.69 -8.19
N LYS A 233 0.66 -18.19 -7.95
CA LYS A 233 -0.46 -18.36 -8.87
C LYS A 233 -0.26 -17.60 -10.17
N ASP A 234 0.18 -16.33 -10.10
CA ASP A 234 0.49 -15.50 -11.26
C ASP A 234 1.45 -16.25 -12.21
N GLY A 235 2.47 -16.94 -11.66
CA GLY A 235 3.43 -17.72 -12.43
C GLY A 235 2.89 -19.06 -12.96
N GLU A 236 1.97 -19.71 -12.26
CA GLU A 236 1.29 -20.92 -12.77
C GLU A 236 0.34 -20.60 -13.91
N GLU A 237 -0.42 -19.53 -13.80
CA GLU A 237 -1.34 -19.05 -14.83
C GLU A 237 -0.60 -18.69 -16.13
N GLU A 238 0.56 -18.03 -16.03
CA GLU A 238 1.40 -17.73 -17.19
C GLU A 238 1.89 -19.01 -17.90
N LYS A 239 2.32 -20.02 -17.13
CA LYS A 239 2.75 -21.31 -17.71
C LYS A 239 1.61 -22.03 -18.41
N LEU A 240 0.42 -22.02 -17.84
CA LEU A 240 -0.77 -22.63 -18.46
C LEU A 240 -1.18 -21.89 -19.74
N ALA A 241 -1.12 -20.56 -19.75
CA ALA A 241 -1.40 -19.75 -20.94
C ALA A 241 -0.40 -20.00 -22.08
N LEU A 242 0.88 -20.17 -21.75
CA LEU A 242 1.91 -20.54 -22.74
C LEU A 242 1.69 -21.96 -23.29
N HIS A 243 1.28 -22.91 -22.45
CA HIS A 243 1.03 -24.29 -22.88
C HIS A 243 -0.19 -24.40 -23.81
N SER A 244 -1.25 -23.64 -23.55
CA SER A 244 -2.45 -23.61 -24.42
C SER A 244 -2.20 -22.92 -25.76
N SER A 245 -1.31 -21.92 -25.80
CA SER A 245 -0.95 -21.23 -27.05
C SER A 245 -0.08 -22.05 -28.00
N VAL A 246 0.52 -23.17 -27.56
CA VAL A 246 1.44 -24.00 -28.34
C VAL A 246 0.76 -25.27 -28.90
N GLN A 247 -0.51 -25.54 -28.58
CA GLN A 247 -1.25 -26.64 -29.21
C GLN A 247 -1.53 -26.34 -30.69
N PRO A 248 -1.04 -27.17 -31.64
CA PRO A 248 -1.39 -27.01 -33.05
C PRO A 248 -2.89 -27.28 -33.26
N PRO A 249 -3.55 -26.64 -34.24
CA PRO A 249 -4.96 -26.90 -34.53
C PRO A 249 -5.15 -28.39 -34.84
N ALA A 250 -6.21 -28.97 -34.27
CA ALA A 250 -6.57 -30.37 -34.50
C ALA A 250 -6.67 -30.64 -36.02
N PRO A 251 -6.18 -31.78 -36.53
CA PRO A 251 -6.31 -32.11 -37.94
C PRO A 251 -7.79 -32.19 -38.32
N LEU A 252 -8.23 -31.36 -39.27
CA LEU A 252 -9.52 -31.49 -39.91
C LEU A 252 -9.55 -32.86 -40.63
N THR A 253 -10.33 -33.80 -40.11
CA THR A 253 -10.64 -35.04 -40.83
C THR A 253 -11.42 -34.70 -42.10
N PRO A 254 -10.99 -35.14 -43.29
CA PRO A 254 -11.78 -34.96 -44.51
C PRO A 254 -13.07 -35.77 -44.40
N GLU A 255 -14.23 -35.10 -44.48
CA GLU A 255 -15.50 -35.76 -44.74
C GLU A 255 -15.36 -36.58 -46.03
N GLN A 256 -15.52 -37.90 -45.91
CA GLN A 256 -15.64 -38.77 -47.06
C GLN A 256 -17.00 -38.52 -47.73
N ASN A 257 -16.97 -37.72 -48.79
CA ASN A 257 -18.04 -37.63 -49.76
C ASN A 257 -18.12 -38.98 -50.51
N MET A 258 -18.95 -39.90 -50.04
CA MET A 258 -19.36 -41.06 -50.83
C MET A 258 -20.67 -40.74 -51.55
N HIS A 259 -20.53 -40.27 -52.80
CA HIS A 259 -21.53 -40.51 -53.84
C HIS A 259 -21.48 -41.99 -54.21
N THR A 260 -22.62 -42.68 -54.25
CA THR A 260 -22.92 -43.61 -55.35
C THR A 260 -24.45 -43.75 -55.50
N GLU A 261 -24.94 -43.44 -56.71
CA GLU A 261 -26.23 -43.83 -57.27
C GLU A 261 -26.53 -45.32 -57.08
N VAL A 262 -27.79 -45.70 -56.87
CA VAL A 262 -28.66 -46.44 -57.82
C VAL A 262 -30.12 -46.17 -57.44
#